data_AF-A0AAX0Z2F6-F1
#
_entry.id   AF-A0AAX0Z2F6-F1
#
_cell.length_a   1.000
_cell.length_b   1.000
_cell.length_c   1.000
_cell.angle_alpha   90.00
_cell.angle_beta   90.00
_cell.angle_gamma   90.00
#
_symmetry.space_group_name_H-M   'P 1'
#
loop_
_entity.id
_entity.type
_entity.pdbx_description
1 polymer ?
#
loop_
_entity_poly.entity_id
_entity_poly.type
_entity_poly.pdbx_seq_one_letter_code
_entity_poly.pdbx_strand_id
1 'polypeptide(L)' 'STELVRAGNEPTPVEYWMRNVNGQWKIFDVNIEGISYVQTFRNQFDTPLRQKGIKQVASDLRSGSMQAGPAGNGK' A
#
# COMPACT_ATOMS: atom_id res chain seq x y z
N SER A 1 6.62 15.22 8.20
CA SER A 1 5.84 13.99 8.47
C SER A 1 4.41 14.39 8.78
N THR A 2 3.44 13.55 8.44
CA THR A 2 2.08 13.61 8.99
C THR A 2 1.98 12.54 10.08
N GLU A 3 1.12 12.69 11.06
CA GLU A 3 0.95 11.69 12.12
C GLU A 3 -0.48 11.18 12.15
N LEU A 4 -0.64 9.89 12.41
CA LEU A 4 -1.92 9.30 12.74
C LEU A 4 -2.05 9.23 14.26
N VAL A 5 -2.96 10.01 14.82
CA VAL A 5 -3.25 10.04 16.25
C VAL A 5 -4.43 9.10 16.56
N ARG A 6 -4.24 8.14 17.48
CA ARG A 6 -5.32 7.34 18.07
C ARG A 6 -5.37 7.58 19.57
N ALA A 7 -6.58 7.73 20.12
CA ALA A 7 -6.76 7.90 21.54
C ALA A 7 -6.08 6.77 22.33
N GLY A 8 -5.20 7.14 23.26
CA GLY A 8 -4.48 6.21 24.14
C GLY A 8 -3.28 5.48 23.52
N ASN A 9 -2.85 5.84 22.31
CA ASN A 9 -1.64 5.28 21.68
C ASN A 9 -0.64 6.38 21.31
N GLU A 10 0.64 6.01 21.22
CA GLU A 10 1.66 6.89 20.63
C GLU A 10 1.28 7.22 19.17
N PRO A 11 1.52 8.47 18.71
CA PRO A 11 1.30 8.84 17.32
C PRO A 11 2.11 7.98 16.37
N THR A 12 1.45 7.45 15.33
CA THR A 12 2.14 6.68 14.28
C THR A 12 2.62 7.65 13.19
N PRO A 13 3.93 7.73 12.89
CA PRO A 13 4.43 8.58 11.82
C PRO A 13 4.02 8.04 10.45
N VAL A 14 3.53 8.95 9.60
CA VAL A 14 3.11 8.70 8.22
C VAL A 14 3.84 9.64 7.27
N GLU A 15 4.52 9.07 6.28
CA GLU A 15 5.16 9.82 5.21
C GLU A 15 4.47 9.55 3.88
N TYR A 16 4.24 10.61 3.12
CA TYR A 16 3.66 10.53 1.78
C TYR A 16 4.74 10.81 0.76
N TRP A 17 5.00 9.85 -0.12
CA TRP A 17 5.88 10.09 -1.26
C TRP A 17 5.05 10.53 -2.45
N MET A 18 5.43 11.66 -3.02
CA MET A 18 4.63 12.36 -4.02
C MET A 18 5.43 12.57 -5.31
N ARG A 19 4.71 12.60 -6.43
CA ARG A 19 5.25 12.97 -7.74
C ARG A 19 4.42 14.07 -8.35
N ASN A 20 5.08 15.05 -8.94
CA ASN A 20 4.42 16.06 -9.76
C ASN A 20 4.06 15.46 -11.12
N VAL A 21 2.78 15.47 -11.48
CA VAL A 21 2.25 15.01 -12.76
C VAL A 21 1.44 16.16 -13.36
N ASN A 22 1.93 16.75 -14.44
CA ASN A 22 1.30 17.87 -15.15
C ASN A 22 0.94 19.05 -14.23
N GLY A 23 1.87 19.43 -13.33
CA GLY A 23 1.67 20.52 -12.37
C GLY A 23 0.88 20.13 -11.12
N GLN A 24 0.39 18.89 -11.04
CA GLN A 24 -0.35 18.39 -9.88
C GLN A 24 0.48 17.41 -9.07
N TRP A 25 0.65 17.68 -7.78
CA TRP A 25 1.26 16.71 -6.85
C TRP A 25 0.28 15.58 -6.57
N LYS A 26 0.73 14.34 -6.80
CA LYS A 26 -0.02 13.11 -6.55
C LYS A 26 0.80 12.19 -5.66
N ILE A 27 0.15 11.62 -4.65
CA ILE A 27 0.75 10.60 -3.78
C ILE A 27 0.89 9.32 -4.60
N PHE A 28 2.05 8.66 -4.51
CA PHE A 28 2.25 7.33 -5.11
C PHE A 28 2.65 6.27 -4.09
N ASP A 29 3.11 6.66 -2.90
CA ASP A 29 3.40 5.73 -1.81
C ASP A 29 3.06 6.35 -0.45
N VAL A 30 2.69 5.49 0.49
CA VAL A 30 2.47 5.82 1.90
C VAL A 30 3.43 4.94 2.69
N ASN A 31 4.29 5.59 3.47
CA ASN A 31 5.21 4.93 4.37
C ASN A 31 4.72 5.12 5.81
N ILE A 32 4.57 4.02 6.54
CA ILE A 32 4.15 4.01 7.95
C ILE A 32 5.25 3.31 8.74
N GLU A 33 5.87 4.00 9.69
CA GLU A 33 6.95 3.44 10.53
C GLU A 33 8.08 2.78 9.71
N GLY A 34 8.41 3.36 8.56
CA GLY A 34 9.43 2.82 7.64
C GLY A 34 8.89 1.81 6.63
N ILE A 35 7.63 1.37 6.72
CA ILE A 35 7.04 0.36 5.84
C ILE A 35 6.29 1.03 4.68
N SER A 36 6.81 0.85 3.46
CA SER A 36 6.20 1.29 2.20
C SER A 36 5.04 0.39 1.78
N TYR A 37 3.88 0.99 1.52
CA TYR A 37 2.71 0.26 1.01
C TYR A 37 2.97 -0.29 -0.39
N VAL A 38 3.67 0.47 -1.25
CA VAL A 38 4.07 -0.01 -2.58
C VAL A 38 4.92 -1.27 -2.48
N GLN A 39 5.92 -1.30 -1.59
CA GLN A 39 6.76 -2.49 -1.41
C GLN A 39 5.95 -3.66 -0.84
N THR A 40 5.11 -3.43 0.17
CA THR A 40 4.27 -4.46 0.76
C THR A 40 3.36 -5.11 -0.28
N PHE A 41 2.68 -4.32 -1.10
CA PHE A 41 1.77 -4.85 -2.13
C PHE A 41 2.54 -5.59 -3.23
N ARG A 42 3.71 -5.08 -3.66
CA ARG A 42 4.57 -5.80 -4.62
C ARG A 42 4.91 -7.20 -4.13
N ASN A 43 5.37 -7.32 -2.89
CA ASN A 43 5.71 -8.61 -2.30
C ASN A 43 4.51 -9.58 -2.23
N GLN A 44 3.31 -9.07 -1.94
CA GLN A 44 2.08 -9.87 -1.92
C GLN A 44 1.70 -10.38 -3.32
N PHE A 45 2.00 -9.62 -4.37
CA PHE A 45 1.65 -9.97 -5.74
C PHE A 45 2.73 -10.76 -6.48
N ASP A 46 3.95 -10.85 -5.96
CA ASP A 46 5.05 -11.57 -6.63
C ASP A 46 4.68 -13.01 -7.01
N THR A 47 4.11 -13.78 -6.08
CA THR A 47 3.69 -15.17 -6.35
C THR A 47 2.51 -15.24 -7.32
N PRO A 48 1.39 -14.52 -7.10
CA PRO A 48 0.29 -14.49 -8.06
C PRO A 48 0.70 -14.05 -9.47
N LEU A 49 1.58 -13.05 -9.60
CA LEU A 49 2.04 -12.54 -10.89
C LEU A 49 2.88 -13.58 -11.64
N ARG A 50 3.72 -14.35 -10.94
CA ARG A 50 4.48 -15.46 -11.54
C ARG A 50 3.58 -16.59 -12.04
N GLN A 51 2.47 -16.85 -11.35
CA GLN A 51 1.57 -17.98 -11.65
C GLN A 51 0.49 -17.65 -12.68
N LYS A 52 -0.12 -16.47 -12.59
CA LYS A 52 -1.34 -16.13 -13.35
C LYS A 52 -1.13 -15.01 -14.38
N GLY A 53 0.00 -14.31 -14.33
CA GLY A 53 0.27 -13.13 -15.14
C GLY A 53 -0.58 -11.91 -14.77
N ILE A 54 -0.20 -10.75 -15.30
CA ILE A 54 -0.77 -9.45 -14.89
C ILE A 54 -2.27 -9.31 -15.17
N LYS A 55 -2.77 -9.88 -16.27
CA LYS A 55 -4.18 -9.76 -16.66
C LYS A 55 -5.11 -10.46 -15.67
N GLN A 56 -4.75 -11.69 -15.26
CA GLN A 56 -5.56 -12.45 -14.32
C GLN A 56 -5.48 -11.87 -12.91
N VAL A 57 -4.29 -11.47 -12.45
CA VAL A 57 -4.14 -10.79 -11.14
C VAL A 57 -4.99 -9.51 -11.10
N ALA A 58 -4.99 -8.71 -12.16
CA ALA A 58 -5.85 -7.53 -12.25
C ALA A 58 -7.35 -7.89 -12.26
N SER A 59 -7.73 -9.03 -12.85
CA SER A 59 -9.11 -9.54 -12.78
C SER A 59 -9.50 -9.97 -11.38
N ASP A 60 -8.62 -10.71 -10.69
CA ASP A 60 -8.83 -11.19 -9.32
C ASP A 60 -8.97 -10.03 -8.33
N LEU A 61 -8.19 -8.96 -8.53
CA LEU A 61 -8.31 -7.72 -7.74
C LEU A 61 -9.65 -7.00 -8.00
N ARG A 62 -10.09 -6.90 -9.27
CA ARG A 62 -11.37 -6.27 -9.61
C ARG A 62 -12.58 -7.04 -9.08
N SER A 63 -12.49 -8.37 -9.03
CA SER A 63 -13.57 -9.22 -8.50
C SER A 63 -13.53 -9.36 -6.97
N GLY A 64 -12.46 -8.89 -6.32
CA GLY A 64 -12.27 -9.01 -4.88
C GLY A 64 -11.87 -10.41 -4.41
N SER A 65 -11.59 -11.35 -5.32
CA SER A 65 -11.04 -12.67 -4.98
C SER A 65 -9.59 -12.60 -4.50
N MET A 66 -8.95 -11.46 -4.73
CA MET A 66 -7.66 -11.09 -4.17
C MET A 66 -7.75 -9.69 -3.57
N GLN A 67 -7.09 -9.51 -2.43
CA GLN A 67 -6.97 -8.23 -1.76
C GLN A 67 -5.51 -8.02 -1.39
N ALA A 68 -5.04 -6.79 -1.56
CA ALA A 68 -3.82 -6.34 -0.95
C ALA A 68 -4.15 -5.43 0.23
N GLY A 69 -3.40 -5.62 1.29
CA GLY A 69 -3.50 -4.79 2.48
C GLY A 69 -2.16 -4.85 3.21
N PRO A 70 -1.75 -3.77 3.90
CA PRO A 70 -0.69 -3.90 4.88
C PRO A 70 -1.04 -5.08 5.80
N ALA A 71 -0.05 -5.86 6.24
CA ALA A 71 -0.31 -6.87 7.25
C ALA A 71 -1.01 -6.15 8.41
N GLY A 72 -2.30 -6.42 8.60
CA GLY A 72 -3.02 -5.83 9.70
C GLY A 72 -2.30 -6.28 10.95
N ASN A 73 -1.79 -5.34 11.75
CA ASN A 73 -1.47 -5.63 13.14
C ASN A 73 -2.81 -6.03 13.77
N GLY A 74 -3.07 -7.34 13.74
CA GLY A 74 -4.13 -7.98 14.48
C GLY A 74 -3.78 -7.82 15.93
N LYS A 75 -4.33 -6.75 16.51
CA LYS A 75 -4.15 -6.26 17.89
C LYS A 75 -2.86 -5.47 18.13
#